data_AF-A0A972TH64-F1
#
_entry.id   AF-A0A972TH64-F1
#
_cell.length_a   1.000
_cell.length_b   1.000
_cell.length_c   1.000
_cell.angle_alpha   90.00
_cell.angle_beta   90.00
_cell.angle_gamma   90.00
#
_symmetry.space_group_name_H-M   'P 1'
#
loop_
_entity.id
_entity.type
_entity.pdbx_description
1 polymer ?
#
loop_
_entity_poly.entity_id
_entity_poly.type
_entity_poly.pdbx_seq_one_letter_code
_entity_poly.pdbx_strand_id
1 'polypeptide(L)'
;MRKALIAVAVLISILCANSLLAQEAVQTAVAPKKVQADTNFDGVVDRIESYNSSGQIEKTEADTNGDGKMDEWITYEGGKPLKSQKDTNADGKPDLWVDY
;
A
#
# COMPACT_ATOMS: atom_id res chain seq x y z
N MET A 1 -10.52 -61.54 21.85
CA MET A 1 -11.05 -60.64 20.80
C MET A 1 -11.62 -59.36 21.43
N ARG A 2 -10.79 -58.40 21.91
CA ARG A 2 -11.25 -57.08 22.42
C ARG A 2 -10.17 -55.97 22.35
N LYS A 3 -9.22 -56.03 21.41
CA LYS A 3 -8.17 -54.99 21.28
C LYS A 3 -8.10 -54.30 19.90
N ALA A 4 -8.99 -54.64 18.97
CA ALA A 4 -8.94 -54.13 17.60
C ALA A 4 -9.86 -52.91 17.32
N LEU A 5 -10.80 -52.56 18.22
CA LEU A 5 -11.77 -51.48 17.95
C LEU A 5 -11.32 -50.08 18.38
N ILE A 6 -10.33 -49.95 19.27
CA ILE A 6 -9.94 -48.62 19.80
C ILE A 6 -9.04 -47.86 18.82
N ALA A 7 -8.29 -48.55 17.95
CA ALA A 7 -7.36 -47.91 17.01
C ALA A 7 -8.05 -47.18 15.85
N VAL A 8 -9.25 -47.62 15.43
CA VAL A 8 -9.94 -47.04 14.25
C VAL A 8 -10.66 -45.73 14.59
N ALA A 9 -11.15 -45.59 15.83
CA ALA A 9 -11.82 -44.36 16.27
C ALA A 9 -10.85 -43.17 16.50
N VAL A 10 -9.60 -43.45 16.85
CA VAL A 10 -8.56 -42.41 17.07
C VAL A 10 -7.98 -41.90 15.74
N LEU A 11 -8.10 -42.65 14.65
CA LEU A 11 -7.62 -42.23 13.33
C LEU A 11 -8.60 -41.28 12.61
N ILE A 12 -9.90 -41.37 12.89
CA ILE A 12 -10.91 -40.49 12.26
C ILE A 12 -10.91 -39.09 12.89
N SER A 13 -10.54 -38.95 14.17
CA SER A 13 -10.40 -37.65 14.83
C SER A 13 -9.19 -36.84 14.36
N ILE A 14 -8.18 -37.49 13.76
CA ILE A 14 -6.99 -36.81 13.23
C ILE A 14 -7.26 -36.20 11.85
N LEU A 15 -8.25 -36.69 11.10
CA LEU A 15 -8.58 -36.16 9.77
C LEU A 15 -9.31 -34.81 9.81
N CYS A 16 -9.98 -34.48 10.93
CA CYS A 16 -10.69 -33.20 11.11
C CYS A 16 -9.82 -32.07 11.66
N ALA A 17 -8.57 -32.33 12.04
CA ALA A 17 -7.64 -31.28 12.49
C ALA A 17 -6.97 -30.55 11.32
N ASN A 18 -6.92 -31.16 10.14
CA ASN A 18 -6.34 -30.52 8.94
C ASN A 18 -7.32 -29.61 8.18
N SER A 19 -8.59 -29.53 8.58
CA SER A 19 -9.51 -28.50 8.08
C SER A 19 -9.46 -27.18 8.88
N LEU A 20 -8.57 -27.06 9.87
CA LEU A 20 -8.45 -25.88 10.74
C LEU A 20 -7.14 -25.10 10.57
N LEU A 21 -6.34 -25.42 9.55
CA LEU A 21 -5.21 -24.58 9.11
C LEU A 21 -5.49 -23.82 7.81
N ALA A 22 -6.72 -23.91 7.30
CA ALA A 22 -7.24 -22.99 6.29
C ALA A 22 -8.09 -21.88 6.96
N GLN A 23 -7.70 -21.45 8.16
CA GLN A 23 -8.23 -20.24 8.76
C GLN A 23 -7.32 -19.08 8.32
N GLU A 24 -7.85 -18.30 7.38
CA GLU A 24 -7.59 -16.87 7.20
C GLU A 24 -6.15 -16.44 6.87
N ALA A 25 -5.74 -16.71 5.64
CA ALA A 25 -5.07 -15.64 4.90
C ALA A 25 -6.15 -14.69 4.35
N VAL A 26 -6.91 -14.03 5.25
CA VAL A 26 -7.44 -12.71 4.89
C VAL A 26 -6.18 -11.92 4.63
N GLN A 27 -5.91 -11.68 3.36
CA GLN A 27 -4.84 -10.80 2.93
C GLN A 27 -5.18 -9.45 3.56
N THR A 28 -4.66 -9.20 4.76
CA THR A 28 -4.37 -7.85 5.20
C THR A 28 -3.31 -7.39 4.21
N ALA A 29 -3.76 -7.01 3.02
CA ALA A 29 -3.05 -6.08 2.18
C ALA A 29 -2.98 -4.82 3.03
N VAL A 30 -1.97 -4.79 3.91
CA VAL A 30 -1.55 -3.59 4.59
C VAL A 30 -1.16 -2.70 3.43
N ALA A 31 -2.07 -1.83 3.03
CA ALA A 31 -1.83 -0.92 1.95
C ALA A 31 -0.50 -0.21 2.27
N PRO A 32 0.45 -0.19 1.32
CA PRO A 32 1.75 0.38 1.59
C PRO A 32 1.56 1.83 2.03
N LYS A 33 2.03 2.18 3.22
CA LYS A 33 1.95 3.56 3.73
C LYS A 33 2.59 4.56 2.76
N LYS A 34 3.58 4.10 1.99
CA LYS A 34 4.30 4.88 0.98
C LYS A 34 4.70 3.99 -0.18
N VAL A 35 4.50 4.47 -1.40
CA VAL A 35 4.96 3.86 -2.66
C VAL A 35 5.88 4.87 -3.34
N GLN A 36 7.01 4.40 -3.84
CA GLN A 36 7.97 5.21 -4.60
C GLN A 36 8.07 4.62 -5.99
N ALA A 37 8.05 5.47 -7.00
CA ALA A 37 8.22 5.10 -8.40
C ALA A 37 9.37 5.91 -9.01
N ASP A 38 10.21 5.18 -9.72
CA ASP A 38 11.15 5.69 -10.70
C ASP A 38 10.57 5.26 -12.06
N THR A 39 9.93 6.21 -12.74
CA THR A 39 9.16 6.01 -13.97
C THR A 39 10.07 6.12 -15.19
N ASN A 40 11.17 6.89 -15.11
CA ASN A 40 12.13 7.08 -16.20
C ASN A 40 13.35 6.13 -16.14
N PHE A 41 13.48 5.35 -15.07
CA PHE A 41 14.54 4.37 -14.80
C PHE A 41 15.95 4.96 -14.74
N ASP A 42 16.09 6.21 -14.31
CA ASP A 42 17.38 6.86 -14.13
C ASP A 42 18.02 6.59 -12.75
N GLY A 43 17.30 5.89 -11.88
CA GLY A 43 17.71 5.57 -10.51
C GLY A 43 17.30 6.61 -9.47
N VAL A 44 16.61 7.68 -9.88
CA VAL A 44 16.05 8.72 -9.03
C VAL A 44 14.53 8.55 -8.97
N VAL A 45 13.95 8.69 -7.78
CA VAL A 45 12.50 8.57 -7.59
C VAL A 45 11.83 9.84 -8.11
N ASP A 46 10.96 9.71 -9.11
CA ASP A 46 10.18 10.82 -9.67
C ASP A 46 8.77 10.93 -9.10
N ARG A 47 8.24 9.88 -8.44
CA ARG A 47 6.91 9.93 -7.84
C ARG A 47 6.83 9.21 -6.50
N ILE A 48 6.13 9.83 -5.57
CA ILE A 48 5.88 9.32 -4.23
C ILE A 48 4.39 9.40 -3.94
N GLU A 49 3.77 8.28 -3.59
CA GLU A 49 2.38 8.21 -3.17
C GLU A 49 2.31 7.78 -1.71
N SER A 50 1.51 8.46 -0.89
CA SER A 50 1.32 8.15 0.52
C SER A 50 -0.14 7.77 0.78
N TYR A 51 -0.35 6.73 1.58
CA TYR A 51 -1.66 6.14 1.84
C TYR A 51 -1.96 6.10 3.34
N ASN A 52 -3.24 6.27 3.68
CA ASN A 52 -3.73 6.15 5.06
C ASN A 52 -3.83 4.69 5.52
N SER A 53 -4.16 4.48 6.80
CA SER A 53 -4.35 3.14 7.38
C SER A 53 -5.47 2.33 6.71
N SER A 54 -6.39 3.01 6.03
CA SER A 54 -7.49 2.41 5.27
C SER A 54 -7.13 2.16 3.80
N GLY A 55 -5.89 2.44 3.38
CA GLY A 55 -5.38 2.26 2.02
C GLY A 55 -5.85 3.30 1.00
N GLN A 56 -6.39 4.44 1.44
CA GLN A 56 -6.73 5.55 0.56
C GLN A 56 -5.55 6.48 0.41
N ILE A 57 -5.36 7.03 -0.79
CA ILE A 57 -4.31 8.03 -1.05
C ILE A 57 -4.57 9.29 -0.23
N GLU A 58 -3.55 9.78 0.45
CA GLU A 58 -3.56 11.05 1.22
C GLU A 58 -2.72 12.11 0.54
N LYS A 59 -1.62 11.72 -0.11
CA LYS A 59 -0.68 12.66 -0.70
C LYS A 59 0.08 12.05 -1.88
N THR A 60 0.28 12.83 -2.92
CA THR A 60 1.23 12.55 -4.00
C THR A 60 2.29 13.65 -4.04
N GLU A 61 3.53 13.26 -4.27
CA GLU A 61 4.66 14.15 -4.56
C GLU A 61 5.27 13.69 -5.88
N ALA A 62 5.57 14.63 -6.77
CA ALA A 62 6.20 14.32 -8.05
C ALA A 62 7.32 15.31 -8.37
N ASP A 63 8.37 14.79 -9.00
CA ASP A 63 9.38 15.56 -9.73
C ASP A 63 8.96 15.56 -11.21
N THR A 64 8.43 16.67 -11.68
CA THR A 64 7.92 16.77 -13.06
C THR A 64 9.00 17.20 -14.05
N ASN A 65 10.18 17.64 -13.57
CA ASN A 65 11.25 18.18 -14.41
C ASN A 65 12.52 17.28 -14.45
N GLY A 66 12.63 16.30 -13.55
CA GLY A 66 13.69 15.30 -13.49
C GLY A 66 15.00 15.81 -12.88
N ASP A 67 14.98 16.87 -12.07
CA ASP A 67 16.17 17.39 -11.37
C ASP A 67 16.47 16.65 -10.05
N GLY A 68 15.63 15.67 -9.69
CA GLY A 68 15.70 14.89 -8.47
C GLY A 68 15.07 15.59 -7.26
N LYS A 69 14.35 16.70 -7.47
CA LYS A 69 13.57 17.38 -6.43
C LYS A 69 12.09 17.35 -6.78
N MET A 70 11.29 17.04 -5.78
CA MET A 70 9.84 17.12 -5.92
C MET A 70 9.44 18.58 -6.18
N ASP A 71 8.64 18.81 -7.22
CA ASP A 71 8.16 20.12 -7.63
C ASP A 71 6.62 20.20 -7.62
N GLU A 72 5.91 19.08 -7.44
CA GLU A 72 4.46 19.02 -7.36
C GLU A 72 4.01 18.22 -6.13
N TRP A 73 3.04 18.77 -5.39
CA TRP A 73 2.44 18.14 -4.21
C TRP A 73 0.92 18.23 -4.27
N ILE A 74 0.25 17.08 -4.17
CA ILE A 74 -1.21 17.01 -4.17
C ILE A 74 -1.67 16.30 -2.90
N THR A 75 -2.55 16.93 -2.14
CA THR A 75 -3.20 16.35 -0.96
C THR A 75 -4.61 15.90 -1.32
N TYR A 76 -5.02 14.74 -0.82
CA TYR A 76 -6.32 14.13 -1.08
C TYR A 76 -7.14 13.99 0.21
N GLU A 77 -8.45 14.18 0.09
CA GLU A 77 -9.42 13.89 1.15
C GLU A 77 -10.52 12.99 0.58
N GLY A 78 -10.77 11.84 1.22
CA GLY A 78 -11.75 10.87 0.73
C GLY A 78 -11.46 10.35 -0.68
N GLY A 79 -10.18 10.32 -1.08
CA GLY A 79 -9.75 9.91 -2.43
C GLY A 79 -9.92 10.97 -3.52
N LYS A 80 -10.32 12.20 -3.17
CA LYS A 80 -10.44 13.33 -4.10
C LYS A 80 -9.33 14.35 -3.83
N PRO A 81 -8.77 15.01 -4.85
CA PRO A 81 -7.80 16.06 -4.63
C PRO A 81 -8.47 17.21 -3.87
N LEU A 82 -7.86 17.62 -2.76
CA LEU A 82 -8.29 18.75 -1.93
C LEU A 82 -7.48 20.00 -2.29
N LYS A 83 -6.17 19.83 -2.47
CA LYS A 83 -5.22 20.92 -2.73
C LYS A 83 -4.05 20.42 -3.56
N SER A 84 -3.59 21.26 -4.47
CA SER A 84 -2.33 21.08 -5.20
C SER A 84 -1.41 22.27 -4.95
N GLN A 85 -0.10 21.99 -4.87
CA GLN A 85 0.97 22.97 -4.76
C GLN A 85 2.02 22.62 -5.80
N LYS A 86 2.53 23.61 -6.51
CA LYS A 86 3.56 23.41 -7.52
C LYS A 86 4.65 24.47 -7.43
N ASP A 87 5.89 24.05 -7.54
CA ASP A 87 7.07 24.87 -7.77
C ASP A 87 7.32 24.86 -9.29
N THR A 88 7.07 25.99 -9.93
CA THR A 88 7.21 26.14 -11.39
C THR A 88 8.58 26.71 -11.79
N ASN A 89 9.33 27.24 -10.82
CA ASN A 89 10.61 27.90 -11.06
C ASN A 89 11.83 27.09 -10.54
N ALA A 90 11.58 25.93 -9.93
CA ALA A 90 12.55 25.00 -9.35
C ALA A 90 13.44 25.63 -8.26
N ASP A 91 12.92 26.60 -7.51
CA ASP A 91 13.63 27.24 -6.39
C ASP A 91 13.49 26.46 -5.06
N GLY A 92 12.73 25.37 -5.07
CA GLY A 92 12.43 24.51 -3.92
C GLY A 92 11.26 25.00 -3.08
N LYS A 93 10.53 26.03 -3.54
CA LYS A 93 9.35 26.57 -2.87
C LYS A 93 8.19 26.57 -3.86
N PRO A 94 7.02 26.07 -3.44
CA PRO A 94 5.83 26.22 -4.25
C PRO A 94 5.55 27.70 -4.52
N ASP A 95 5.21 28.01 -5.77
CA ASP A 95 4.78 29.34 -6.23
C ASP A 95 3.34 29.32 -6.78
N LEU A 96 2.77 28.13 -6.96
CA LEU A 96 1.41 27.90 -7.41
C LEU A 96 0.64 27.08 -6.37
N TRP A 97 -0.59 27.52 -6.07
CA TRP A 97 -1.54 26.81 -5.21
C TRP A 97 -2.90 26.75 -5.88
N VAL A 98 -3.50 25.57 -5.84
CA VAL A 98 -4.85 25.33 -6.33
C VAL A 98 -5.62 24.57 -5.26
N ASP A 99 -6.75 25.13 -4.84
CA ASP A 99 -7.74 24.44 -4.01
C ASP A 99 -8.90 23.99 -4.93
N TYR A 100 -9.39 22.77 -4.74
CA TYR A 100 -10.39 22.13 -5.62
C TYR A 100 -11.84 22.26 -5.11
#